data_AF-A0A1Y3TWH2-F1
#
_entry.id   AF-A0A1Y3TWH2-F1
#
_cell.length_a   1.000
_cell.length_b   1.000
_cell.length_c   1.000
_cell.angle_alpha   90.00
_cell.angle_beta   90.00
_cell.angle_gamma   90.00
#
_symmetry.space_group_name_H-M   'P 1'
#
loop_
_entity.id
_entity.type
_entity.pdbx_description
1 polymer ?
#
loop_
_entity_poly.entity_id
_entity_poly.type
_entity_poly.pdbx_seq_one_letter_code
_entity_poly.pdbx_strand_id
1 'polypeptide(L)'
;MNELKRKYFISKEAVEVSKEVFTIYHQMGRQERYQIERDQKHGLLHYDAWDSEDLNGIEYIQDKTVNVEETVVEKLICQKAMQAVENYDKHGILQLFLLGFTETEIARKIGVSQAYVNQTKNKLRKKIQTYMENDICN
;
A
#
# COMPACT_ATOMS: atom_id res chain seq x y z
N MET A 1 -1.86 -45.69 -51.06
CA MET A 1 -2.57 -45.70 -49.76
C MET A 1 -2.95 -44.28 -49.44
N ASN A 2 -4.24 -43.97 -49.44
CA ASN A 2 -4.75 -42.61 -49.23
C ASN A 2 -4.68 -42.31 -47.72
N GLU A 3 -3.76 -41.45 -47.28
CA GLU A 3 -3.69 -41.05 -45.89
C GLU A 3 -4.94 -40.23 -45.55
N LEU A 4 -5.84 -40.81 -44.75
CA LEU A 4 -6.97 -40.09 -44.16
C LEU A 4 -6.41 -38.97 -43.25
N LYS A 5 -6.33 -37.75 -43.78
CA LYS A 5 -6.04 -36.54 -42.99
C LYS A 5 -7.16 -36.35 -41.96
N ARG A 6 -6.88 -36.76 -40.72
CA ARG A 6 -7.78 -36.51 -39.57
C ARG A 6 -7.76 -35.01 -39.27
N LYS A 7 -8.94 -34.42 -39.23
CA LYS A 7 -9.15 -33.02 -38.83
C LYS A 7 -9.37 -32.97 -37.31
N TYR A 8 -8.80 -31.96 -36.66
CA TYR A 8 -8.92 -31.76 -35.22
C TYR A 8 -9.65 -30.44 -34.95
N PHE A 9 -10.53 -30.42 -33.96
CA PHE A 9 -11.37 -29.27 -33.66
C PHE A 9 -11.32 -28.92 -32.17
N ILE A 10 -11.31 -27.64 -31.85
CA ILE A 10 -11.30 -27.11 -30.48
C ILE A 10 -12.48 -26.15 -30.28
N SER A 11 -12.89 -25.96 -29.02
CA SER A 11 -13.94 -25.03 -28.57
C SER A 11 -15.37 -25.43 -28.94
N LYS A 12 -16.37 -24.70 -28.41
CA LYS A 12 -17.79 -24.87 -28.76
C LYS A 12 -18.11 -24.51 -30.22
N GLU A 13 -17.25 -23.72 -30.86
CA GLU A 13 -17.42 -23.25 -32.24
C GLU A 13 -16.67 -24.13 -33.27
N ALA A 14 -16.07 -25.25 -32.82
CA ALA A 14 -15.41 -26.24 -33.66
C ALA A 14 -14.41 -25.64 -34.67
N VAL A 15 -13.38 -24.96 -34.14
CA VAL A 15 -12.31 -24.38 -34.94
C VAL A 15 -11.32 -25.48 -35.36
N GLU A 16 -11.06 -25.64 -36.66
CA GLU A 16 -10.11 -26.63 -37.19
C GLU A 16 -8.67 -26.22 -36.82
N VAL A 17 -7.92 -27.14 -36.21
CA VAL A 17 -6.56 -26.91 -35.71
C VAL A 17 -5.62 -28.07 -36.05
N SER A 18 -4.33 -27.86 -35.81
CA SER A 18 -3.35 -28.95 -35.88
C SER A 18 -3.52 -29.94 -34.71
N LYS A 19 -3.03 -31.17 -34.92
CA LYS A 19 -3.02 -32.22 -33.89
C LYS A 19 -2.29 -31.80 -32.60
N GLU A 20 -1.20 -31.06 -32.74
CA GLU A 20 -0.39 -30.59 -31.61
C GLU A 20 -1.19 -29.62 -30.75
N VAL A 21 -1.84 -28.63 -31.37
CA VAL A 21 -2.68 -27.64 -30.68
C VAL A 21 -3.87 -28.31 -30.00
N PHE A 22 -4.51 -29.28 -30.67
CA PHE A 22 -5.59 -30.10 -30.08
C PHE A 22 -5.14 -30.85 -28.82
N THR A 23 -3.96 -31.47 -28.87
CA THR A 23 -3.44 -32.25 -27.75
C THR A 23 -3.14 -31.35 -26.55
N ILE A 24 -2.47 -30.21 -26.79
CA ILE A 24 -2.12 -29.25 -25.75
C ILE A 24 -3.39 -28.65 -25.12
N TYR A 25 -4.37 -28.25 -25.93
CA TYR A 25 -5.64 -27.70 -25.45
C TYR A 25 -6.36 -28.62 -24.45
N HIS A 26 -6.49 -29.91 -24.80
CA HIS A 26 -7.15 -30.86 -23.91
C HIS A 26 -6.32 -31.27 -22.70
N GLN A 27 -4.98 -31.27 -22.81
CA GLN A 27 -4.08 -31.47 -21.67
C GLN A 27 -4.21 -30.33 -20.64
N MET A 28 -4.20 -29.08 -21.10
CA MET A 28 -4.37 -27.91 -20.23
C MET A 28 -5.70 -27.97 -19.46
N GLY A 29 -6.80 -28.27 -20.16
CA GLY A 29 -8.10 -28.40 -19.49
C GLY A 29 -8.15 -29.55 -18.47
N ARG A 30 -7.40 -30.65 -18.67
CA ARG A 30 -7.29 -31.71 -17.65
C ARG A 30 -6.47 -31.27 -16.45
N GLN A 31 -5.41 -30.51 -16.68
CA GLN A 31 -4.57 -29.96 -15.62
C GLN A 31 -5.35 -28.99 -14.73
N GLU A 32 -6.12 -28.06 -15.31
CA GLU A 32 -6.98 -27.14 -14.55
C GLU A 32 -7.99 -27.88 -13.66
N ARG A 33 -8.71 -28.88 -14.22
CA ARG A 33 -9.64 -29.70 -13.44
C ARG A 33 -8.95 -30.47 -12.32
N TYR A 34 -7.76 -31.03 -12.59
CA TYR A 34 -7.01 -31.76 -11.58
C TYR A 34 -6.63 -30.87 -10.39
N GLN A 35 -6.25 -29.61 -10.63
CA GLN A 35 -5.93 -28.67 -9.54
C GLN A 35 -7.16 -28.41 -8.66
N ILE A 36 -8.33 -28.18 -9.27
CA ILE A 36 -9.58 -27.99 -8.53
C ILE A 36 -9.96 -29.26 -7.74
N GLU A 37 -9.91 -30.44 -8.38
CA GLU A 37 -10.19 -31.73 -7.73
C GLU A 37 -9.24 -32.00 -6.55
N ARG A 38 -7.95 -31.68 -6.71
CA ARG A 38 -6.94 -31.80 -5.66
C ARG A 38 -7.25 -30.87 -4.50
N ASP A 39 -7.53 -29.60 -4.78
CA ASP A 39 -7.77 -28.60 -3.75
C ASP A 39 -9.04 -28.94 -2.94
N GLN A 40 -10.09 -29.42 -3.60
CA GLN A 40 -11.30 -29.97 -2.94
C GLN A 40 -11.00 -31.20 -2.08
N LYS A 41 -10.21 -32.16 -2.60
CA LYS A 41 -9.83 -33.38 -1.85
C LYS A 41 -9.06 -33.06 -0.57
N HIS A 42 -8.24 -32.02 -0.60
CA HIS A 42 -7.46 -31.57 0.55
C HIS A 42 -8.21 -30.56 1.43
N GLY A 43 -9.47 -30.25 1.12
CA GLY A 43 -10.29 -29.32 1.90
C GLY A 43 -9.77 -27.88 1.89
N LEU A 44 -9.04 -27.49 0.83
CA LEU A 44 -8.54 -26.14 0.70
C LEU A 44 -9.71 -25.18 0.45
N LEU A 45 -9.91 -24.26 1.39
CA LEU A 45 -10.90 -23.19 1.27
C LEU A 45 -10.17 -21.92 0.80
N HIS A 46 -10.55 -21.41 -0.36
CA HIS A 46 -10.08 -20.11 -0.84
C HIS A 46 -10.86 -19.00 -0.14
N TYR A 47 -10.15 -17.95 0.29
CA TYR A 47 -10.79 -16.78 0.90
C TYR A 47 -11.67 -16.03 -0.11
N ASP A 48 -11.27 -15.96 -1.39
CA ASP A 48 -12.08 -15.37 -2.48
C ASP A 48 -13.42 -16.10 -2.70
N ALA A 49 -13.56 -17.34 -2.22
CA ALA A 49 -14.84 -18.04 -2.27
C ALA A 49 -15.89 -17.43 -1.33
N TRP A 50 -15.49 -16.48 -0.47
CA TRP A 50 -16.38 -15.72 0.43
C TRP A 50 -16.69 -14.32 -0.09
N ASP A 51 -16.29 -13.99 -1.32
CA ASP A 51 -16.70 -12.75 -1.96
C ASP A 51 -18.23 -12.66 -2.04
N SER A 52 -18.76 -11.48 -1.75
CA SER A 52 -20.17 -11.10 -1.89
C SER A 52 -20.29 -9.90 -2.85
N GLU A 53 -21.51 -9.48 -3.20
CA GLU A 53 -21.69 -8.29 -4.05
C GLU A 53 -21.14 -7.01 -3.40
N ASP A 54 -21.09 -6.97 -2.07
CA ASP A 54 -20.74 -5.77 -1.30
C ASP A 54 -19.30 -5.79 -0.74
N LEU A 55 -18.71 -6.98 -0.51
CA LEU A 55 -17.45 -7.15 0.22
C LEU A 55 -16.63 -8.33 -0.32
N ASN A 56 -15.31 -8.19 -0.30
CA ASN A 56 -14.39 -9.27 -0.64
C ASN A 56 -14.17 -10.21 0.56
N GLY A 57 -13.93 -11.49 0.28
CA GLY A 57 -13.62 -12.55 1.24
C GLY A 57 -12.50 -12.19 2.23
N ILE A 58 -11.51 -11.43 1.76
CA ILE A 58 -10.38 -10.94 2.55
C ILE A 58 -10.85 -9.99 3.66
N GLU A 59 -11.87 -9.17 3.40
CA GLU A 59 -12.37 -8.17 4.34
C GLU A 59 -13.09 -8.80 5.53
N TYR A 60 -13.62 -10.02 5.38
CA TYR A 60 -14.21 -10.78 6.49
C TYR A 60 -13.17 -11.25 7.51
N ILE A 61 -11.90 -11.39 7.12
CA ILE A 61 -10.78 -11.87 7.96
C ILE A 61 -9.80 -10.72 8.19
N GLN A 62 -10.32 -9.52 8.43
CA GLN A 62 -9.50 -8.35 8.75
C GLN A 62 -8.89 -8.47 10.15
N ASP A 63 -7.57 -8.30 10.24
CA ASP A 63 -6.89 -8.09 11.51
C ASP A 63 -7.21 -6.67 12.03
N LYS A 64 -8.08 -6.59 13.04
CA LYS A 64 -8.50 -5.33 13.67
C LYS A 64 -7.46 -4.72 14.60
N THR A 65 -6.34 -5.41 14.84
CA THR A 65 -5.31 -4.93 15.77
C THR A 65 -4.32 -3.97 15.12
N VAL A 66 -4.14 -4.06 13.79
CA VAL A 66 -3.20 -3.21 13.04
C VAL A 66 -3.92 -2.59 11.85
N ASN A 67 -4.31 -1.32 12.01
CA ASN A 67 -4.79 -0.53 10.88
C ASN A 67 -3.59 -0.05 10.05
N VAL A 68 -3.19 -0.87 9.07
CA VAL A 68 -2.04 -0.59 8.20
C VAL A 68 -2.24 0.72 7.44
N GLU A 69 -3.47 0.98 6.98
CA GLU A 69 -3.81 2.20 6.25
C GLU A 69 -3.60 3.44 7.11
N GLU A 70 -4.13 3.43 8.33
CA GLU A 70 -3.95 4.53 9.29
C GLU A 70 -2.48 4.71 9.67
N THR A 71 -1.75 3.61 9.89
CA THR A 71 -0.30 3.65 10.17
C THR A 71 0.48 4.29 9.02
N VAL A 72 0.12 3.99 7.77
CA VAL A 72 0.75 4.58 6.59
C VAL A 72 0.42 6.07 6.48
N VAL A 73 -0.83 6.45 6.72
CA VAL A 73 -1.28 7.86 6.72
C VAL A 73 -0.56 8.65 7.80
N GLU A 74 -0.51 8.15 9.04
CA GLU A 74 0.24 8.77 10.13
C GLU A 74 1.71 8.97 9.78
N LYS A 75 2.36 7.93 9.24
CA LYS A 75 3.77 8.00 8.84
C LYS A 75 4.01 9.06 7.77
N LEU A 76 3.09 9.17 6.79
CA LEU A 76 3.18 10.18 5.74
C LEU A 76 3.02 11.59 6.31
N ILE A 77 2.05 11.81 7.21
CA ILE A 77 1.86 13.09 7.90
C ILE A 77 3.10 13.46 8.70
N CYS A 78 3.68 12.51 9.46
CA CYS A 78 4.92 12.71 10.20
C CYS A 78 6.09 13.09 9.27
N GLN A 79 6.24 12.40 8.13
CA GLN A 79 7.29 12.72 7.15
C GLN A 79 7.15 14.13 6.59
N LYS A 80 5.94 14.53 6.17
CA LYS A 80 5.67 15.89 5.68
C LYS A 80 5.94 16.94 6.75
N ALA A 81 5.51 16.69 7.99
CA ALA A 81 5.77 17.58 9.10
C ALA A 81 7.28 17.74 9.37
N MET A 82 8.04 16.64 9.35
CA MET A 82 9.49 16.68 9.53
C MET A 82 10.20 17.47 8.41
N GLN A 83 9.79 17.29 7.16
CA GLN A 83 10.32 18.07 6.04
C GLN A 83 10.05 19.56 6.20
N ALA A 84 8.84 19.94 6.64
CA ALA A 84 8.52 21.33 6.91
C ALA A 84 9.38 21.92 8.04
N VAL A 85 9.63 21.14 9.11
CA VAL A 85 10.53 21.53 10.19
C VAL A 85 11.95 21.76 9.64
N GLU A 86 12.50 20.82 8.88
CA GLU A 86 13.84 20.92 8.31
C GLU A 86 14.00 22.13 7.37
N ASN A 87 12.99 22.41 6.56
CA ASN A 87 13.01 23.52 5.60
C ASN A 87 12.92 24.90 6.27
N TYR A 88 12.16 25.02 7.36
CA TYR A 88 11.86 26.31 7.97
C TYR A 88 12.67 26.62 9.23
N ASP A 89 13.04 25.60 10.02
CA ASP A 89 13.75 25.76 11.29
C ASP A 89 15.27 25.85 11.11
N LYS A 90 15.73 26.97 10.53
CA LYS A 90 17.16 27.19 10.22
C LYS A 90 18.11 27.15 11.42
N HIS A 91 17.61 27.41 12.62
CA HIS A 91 18.41 27.47 13.85
C HIS A 91 18.22 26.25 14.75
N GLY A 92 17.42 25.26 14.32
CA GLY A 92 17.10 24.06 15.10
C GLY A 92 16.33 24.35 16.39
N ILE A 93 15.63 25.49 16.48
CA ILE A 93 14.89 25.89 17.68
C ILE A 93 13.73 24.94 17.95
N LEU A 94 12.95 24.65 16.92
CA LEU A 94 11.80 23.76 17.01
C LEU A 94 12.26 22.30 17.15
N GLN A 95 13.34 21.91 16.47
CA GLN A 95 13.96 20.59 16.63
C GLN A 95 14.41 20.33 18.08
N LEU A 96 15.12 21.28 18.71
CA LEU A 96 15.53 21.16 20.10
C LEU A 96 14.32 21.15 21.06
N PHE A 97 13.28 21.93 20.76
CA PHE A 97 12.05 21.90 21.54
C PHE A 97 11.37 20.52 21.48
N LEU A 98 11.31 19.90 20.30
CA LEU A 98 10.77 18.54 20.12
C LEU A 98 11.61 17.46 20.83
N LEU A 99 12.91 17.68 20.98
CA LEU A 99 13.82 16.84 21.78
C LEU A 99 13.68 17.05 23.30
N GLY A 100 12.79 17.93 23.75
CA GLY A 100 12.49 18.15 25.16
C GLY A 100 13.31 19.26 25.84
N PHE A 101 14.11 20.03 25.09
CA PHE A 101 14.83 21.17 25.67
C PHE A 101 13.87 22.33 25.97
N THR A 102 14.09 22.98 27.12
CA THR A 102 13.38 24.19 27.49
C THR A 102 13.85 25.40 26.67
N GLU A 103 13.02 26.44 26.56
CA GLU A 103 13.38 27.64 25.79
C GLU A 103 14.63 28.35 26.33
N THR A 104 14.87 28.28 27.64
CA THR A 104 16.06 28.83 28.29
C THR A 104 17.31 28.01 27.99
N GLU A 105 17.21 26.69 27.88
CA GLU A 105 18.31 25.83 27.44
C GLU A 105 18.64 26.05 25.97
N ILE A 106 17.62 26.16 25.12
CA ILE A 106 17.78 26.46 23.69
C ILE A 106 18.43 27.83 23.50
N ALA A 107 17.97 28.84 24.24
CA ALA A 107 18.52 30.19 24.23
C ALA A 107 20.00 30.20 24.62
N ARG A 108 20.37 29.48 25.69
CA ARG A 108 21.77 29.33 26.11
C ARG A 108 22.62 28.61 25.06
N LYS A 109 22.07 27.57 24.41
CA LYS A 109 22.80 26.77 23.42
C LYS A 109 23.07 27.53 22.12
N ILE A 110 22.13 28.37 21.69
CA ILE A 110 22.21 29.14 20.45
C ILE A 110 22.83 30.53 20.68
N GLY A 111 22.92 31.00 21.94
CA GLY A 111 23.47 32.31 22.28
C GLY A 111 22.52 33.47 22.03
N VAL A 112 21.21 33.24 22.18
CA VAL A 112 20.14 34.23 21.93
C VAL A 112 19.30 34.43 23.19
N SER A 113 18.40 35.43 23.19
CA SER A 113 17.47 35.63 24.31
C SER A 113 16.34 34.58 24.29
N GLN A 114 15.81 34.22 25.47
CA GLN A 114 14.65 33.32 25.57
C GLN A 114 13.42 33.90 24.84
N ALA A 115 13.23 35.23 24.87
CA ALA A 115 12.16 35.88 24.12
C ALA A 115 12.29 35.67 22.60
N TYR A 116 13.52 35.72 22.06
CA TYR A 116 13.77 35.43 20.65
C TYR A 116 13.43 33.98 20.30
N VAL A 117 13.79 33.02 21.17
CA VAL A 117 13.44 31.60 21.01
C VAL A 117 11.92 31.42 20.97
N ASN A 118 11.19 31.98 21.94
CA ASN A 118 9.73 31.89 21.99
C ASN A 118 9.07 32.50 20.74
N GLN A 119 9.50 33.71 20.34
CA GLN A 119 8.94 34.38 19.16
C GLN A 119 9.20 33.56 17.88
N THR A 120 10.41 33.03 17.73
CA THR A 120 10.80 32.24 16.56
C THR A 120 10.06 30.91 16.53
N LYS A 121 9.97 30.21 17.66
CA LYS A 121 9.18 28.98 17.82
C LYS A 121 7.73 29.19 17.39
N ASN A 122 7.09 30.27 17.85
CA ASN A 122 5.69 30.57 17.50
C ASN A 122 5.52 30.92 16.01
N LYS A 123 6.48 31.65 15.42
CA LYS A 123 6.48 31.93 13.97
C LYS A 123 6.64 30.65 13.15
N LEU A 124 7.57 29.78 13.53
CA LEU A 124 7.81 28.49 12.87
C LEU A 124 6.59 27.59 12.95
N ARG A 125 5.97 27.49 14.15
CA ARG A 125 4.74 26.72 14.35
C ARG A 125 3.64 27.14 13.38
N LYS A 126 3.36 28.44 13.28
CA LYS A 126 2.34 28.96 12.34
C LYS A 126 2.69 28.64 10.89
N LYS A 127 3.96 28.80 10.51
CA LYS A 127 4.42 28.54 9.14
C LYS A 127 4.26 27.07 8.75
N ILE A 128 4.63 26.16 9.65
CA ILE A 128 4.48 24.71 9.44
C ILE A 128 3.00 24.33 9.40
N GLN A 129 2.16 24.92 10.26
CA GLN A 129 0.71 24.69 10.22
C GLN A 129 0.12 25.07 8.85
N THR A 130 0.43 26.26 8.33
CA THR A 130 -0.02 26.68 7.00
C THR A 130 0.53 25.77 5.89
N TYR A 131 1.77 25.30 6.00
CA TYR A 131 2.33 24.33 5.06
C TYR A 131 1.52 23.03 5.05
N MET A 132 1.25 22.45 6.22
CA MET A 132 0.50 21.20 6.36
C MET A 132 -0.95 21.32 5.85
N GLU A 133 -1.61 22.45 6.12
CA GLU A 133 -2.98 22.71 5.63
C GLU A 133 -3.04 22.78 4.09
N ASN A 134 -2.02 23.37 3.45
CA ASN A 134 -1.97 23.47 1.99
C ASN A 134 -1.58 22.14 1.29
N ASP A 135 -0.82 21.27 1.97
CA ASP A 135 -0.31 20.00 1.45
C ASP A 135 -1.23 18.79 1.70
N ILE A 136 -2.22 18.93 2.59
CA ILE A 136 -3.24 17.90 2.88
C ILE A 136 -4.53 18.16 2.07
N CYS A 137 -4.76 19.40 1.62
CA CYS A 137 -5.91 19.80 0.81
C CYS A 137 -5.66 19.77 -0.72
N ASN A 138 -4.49 19.37 -1.19
CA ASN A 138 -4.16 19.11 -2.60
C ASN A 138 -3.75 17.65 -2.78
#